data_AF-A0A7X6A7W8-F1
#
_entry.id   AF-A0A7X6A7W8-F1
#
_cell.length_a   1.000
_cell.length_b   1.000
_cell.length_c   1.000
_cell.angle_alpha   90.00
_cell.angle_beta   90.00
_cell.angle_gamma   90.00
#
_symmetry.space_group_name_H-M   'P 1'
#
loop_
_entity.id
_entity.type
_entity.pdbx_description
1 polymer ?
#
loop_
_entity_poly.entity_id
_entity_poly.type
_entity_poly.pdbx_seq_one_letter_code
_entity_poly.pdbx_strand_id
1 'polypeptide(L)' 'RFEGPARVFHSEEEALQAILDGAVVAGDVVVIRYEGPKGGPGMREMLSPTGAIMGKGLGK' A
#
# COMPACT_ATOMS: atom_id res chain seq x y z
N ARG A 1 -7.40 2.60 17.76
CA ARG A 1 -8.41 2.68 16.67
C ARG A 1 -7.84 3.64 15.65
N PHE A 2 -7.70 3.20 14.38
CA PHE A 2 -7.17 4.01 13.28
C PHE A 2 -8.27 4.19 12.25
N GLU A 3 -8.45 5.40 11.75
CA GLU A 3 -9.49 5.75 10.77
C GLU A 3 -8.93 6.80 9.81
N GLY A 4 -9.31 6.70 8.54
CA GLY A 4 -8.79 7.57 7.52
C GLY A 4 -9.43 7.34 6.15
N PRO A 5 -9.20 8.23 5.19
CA PRO A 5 -9.68 8.05 3.82
C PRO A 5 -9.01 6.84 3.18
N ALA A 6 -9.81 6.01 2.52
CA ALA A 6 -9.31 4.85 1.80
C ALA A 6 -8.60 5.28 0.51
N ARG A 7 -7.35 4.89 0.35
CA ARG A 7 -6.60 5.04 -0.89
C ARG A 7 -6.35 3.66 -1.47
N VAL A 8 -7.04 3.36 -2.57
CA VAL A 8 -7.16 2.01 -3.11
C VAL A 8 -6.30 1.86 -4.36
N PHE A 9 -5.48 0.83 -4.40
CA PHE A 9 -4.59 0.47 -5.49
C PHE A 9 -4.90 -0.96 -5.98
N HIS A 10 -4.60 -1.25 -7.24
CA HIS A 10 -4.93 -2.52 -7.90
C HIS A 10 -3.74 -3.45 -8.08
N SER A 11 -2.53 -2.99 -7.76
CA SER A 11 -1.33 -3.82 -7.67
C SER A 11 -0.30 -3.26 -6.68
N GLU A 12 0.67 -4.07 -6.29
CA GLU A 12 1.82 -3.63 -5.47
C GLU A 12 2.56 -2.45 -6.12
N GLU A 13 2.77 -2.50 -7.44
CA GLU A 13 3.55 -1.52 -8.20
C GLU A 13 2.88 -0.13 -8.18
N GLU A 14 1.56 -0.09 -8.36
CA GLU A 14 0.79 1.16 -8.30
C GLU A 14 0.88 1.78 -6.90
N ALA A 15 0.72 0.95 -5.86
CA ALA A 15 0.81 1.40 -4.47
C ALA A 15 2.22 1.91 -4.13
N LEU A 16 3.25 1.18 -4.53
CA LEU A 16 4.64 1.57 -4.30
C LEU A 16 4.96 2.92 -4.95
N GLN A 17 4.57 3.09 -6.23
CA GLN A 17 4.78 4.34 -6.95
C GLN A 17 4.07 5.51 -6.24
N ALA A 18 2.81 5.32 -5.83
CA ALA A 18 2.06 6.34 -5.11
C ALA A 18 2.67 6.71 -3.74
N ILE A 19 3.26 5.74 -3.03
CA ILE A 19 3.98 6.01 -1.77
C ILE A 19 5.26 6.81 -2.05
N LEU A 20 6.03 6.43 -3.06
CA LEU A 20 7.29 7.09 -3.42
C LEU A 20 7.07 8.52 -3.93
N ASP A 21 6.01 8.75 -4.70
CA ASP A 21 5.63 10.05 -5.25
C ASP A 21 4.97 10.98 -4.22
N GLY A 22 4.69 10.48 -3.01
CA GLY A 22 4.06 11.26 -1.93
C GLY A 22 2.56 11.46 -2.09
N ALA A 23 1.90 10.66 -2.95
CA ALA A 23 0.46 10.65 -3.05
C ALA A 23 -0.20 9.98 -1.83
N VAL A 24 0.48 9.04 -1.17
CA VAL A 24 0.08 8.52 0.15
C VAL A 24 0.60 9.45 1.24
N VAL A 25 -0.29 9.91 2.11
CA VAL A 25 0.01 10.83 3.21
C VAL A 25 -0.38 10.27 4.57
N ALA A 26 0.07 10.91 5.64
CA ALA A 26 -0.26 10.51 7.00
C ALA A 26 -1.79 10.48 7.22
N GLY A 27 -2.28 9.40 7.80
CA GLY A 27 -3.70 9.17 8.03
C GLY A 27 -4.44 8.45 6.91
N ASP A 28 -3.83 8.22 5.74
CA ASP A 28 -4.46 7.41 4.69
C ASP A 28 -4.56 5.92 5.10
N VAL A 29 -5.66 5.27 4.73
CA VAL A 29 -5.81 3.81 4.78
C VAL A 29 -5.46 3.26 3.41
N VAL A 30 -4.26 2.70 3.26
CA VAL A 30 -3.79 2.10 2.00
C VAL A 30 -4.39 0.71 1.82
N VAL A 31 -5.09 0.50 0.72
CA VAL A 31 -5.69 -0.79 0.34
C VAL A 31 -5.11 -1.24 -0.98
N ILE A 32 -4.29 -2.31 -0.96
CA ILE A 32 -3.80 -2.96 -2.17
C ILE A 32 -4.68 -4.18 -2.42
N ARG A 33 -5.51 -4.15 -3.46
CA ARG A 33 -6.43 -5.23 -3.79
C ARG A 33 -5.99 -5.97 -5.06
N TYR A 34 -6.61 -7.12 -5.29
CA TYR A 34 -6.27 -8.08 -6.35
C TYR A 34 -4.94 -8.81 -6.15
N GLU A 35 -4.27 -8.72 -5.01
CA GLU A 35 -3.02 -9.47 -4.74
C GLU A 35 -3.26 -10.83 -4.03
N GLY A 36 -4.51 -11.29 -3.95
CA GLY A 36 -4.87 -12.57 -3.32
C GLY A 36 -4.58 -13.79 -4.21
N PRO A 37 -4.84 -15.03 -3.73
CA PRO A 37 -4.46 -16.27 -4.43
C PRO A 37 -4.92 -16.39 -5.88
N LYS A 38 -6.07 -15.78 -6.20
CA LYS A 38 -6.63 -15.76 -7.56
C LYS A 38 -6.41 -14.44 -8.31
N GLY A 39 -6.31 -13.32 -7.59
CA GLY A 39 -6.16 -12.01 -8.21
C GLY A 39 -4.73 -11.76 -8.70
N GLY A 40 -3.74 -12.10 -7.86
CA GLY A 40 -2.32 -11.88 -8.10
C GLY A 40 -1.62 -13.08 -8.75
N PRO A 41 -2.36 -14.17 -9.01
CA PRO A 41 -1.98 -15.56 -8.74
C PRO A 41 -0.98 -15.82 -7.60
N GLY A 42 -1.26 -16.84 -6.77
CA GLY A 42 -0.28 -17.37 -5.82
C GLY A 42 -0.06 -16.58 -4.53
N MET A 43 -0.73 -15.44 -4.36
CA MET A 43 -0.69 -14.61 -3.15
C MET A 43 0.75 -14.22 -2.77
N ARG A 44 1.38 -13.38 -3.60
CA ARG A 44 2.75 -12.93 -3.36
C ARG A 44 2.89 -12.22 -2.01
N GLU A 45 4.06 -12.39 -1.38
CA GLU A 45 4.46 -11.58 -0.24
C GLU A 45 4.86 -10.18 -0.71
N MET A 46 4.44 -9.13 0.02
CA MET A 46 4.66 -7.72 -0.34
C MET A 46 5.46 -6.98 0.74
N LEU A 47 6.78 -6.97 0.62
CA LEU A 47 7.68 -6.23 1.53
C LEU A 47 7.89 -4.77 1.08
N SER A 48 7.84 -4.50 -0.21
CA SER A 48 8.21 -3.18 -0.76
C SER A 48 7.30 -2.04 -0.29
N PRO A 49 5.95 -2.16 -0.29
CA PRO A 49 5.06 -1.08 0.14
C PRO A 49 5.19 -0.78 1.63
N THR A 50 5.36 -1.80 2.47
CA THR A 50 5.54 -1.62 3.91
C THR A 50 6.88 -0.95 4.24
N GLY A 51 7.96 -1.36 3.56
CA GLY A 51 9.25 -0.70 3.65
C GLY A 51 9.21 0.77 3.21
N ALA A 52 8.49 1.07 2.12
CA ALA A 52 8.31 2.44 1.63
C ALA A 52 7.52 3.33 2.61
N ILE A 53 6.43 2.81 3.20
CA ILE A 53 5.66 3.51 4.26
C ILE A 53 6.56 3.87 5.44
N MET A 54 7.36 2.91 5.92
CA MET A 54 8.29 3.14 7.03
C MET A 54 9.37 4.14 6.66
N GLY A 55 9.97 4.02 5.47
CA GLY A 55 11.03 4.93 4.99
C GLY A 55 10.55 6.37 4.79
N LYS A 56 9.26 6.56 4.47
CA LYS A 56 8.60 7.88 4.40
C LYS A 56 8.13 8.40 5.76
N GLY A 57 8.31 7.64 6.85
CA GLY A 57 7.89 8.04 8.19
C GLY A 57 6.38 7.97 8.45
N LEU A 58 5.64 7.19 7.64
CA LEU A 58 4.17 7.09 7.68
C LEU A 58 3.65 5.90 8.51
N GLY A 59 4.53 5.18 9.22
CA GLY A 59 4.19 3.94 9.92
C GLY A 59 3.53 4.07 11.30
N LYS A 60 2.96 5.22 11.64
CA LYS A 60 2.34 5.50 12.95
C LYS A 60 0.91 6.00 12.81
#